data_AF-A0A2V8WX84-F1
#
_entry.id   AF-A0A2V8WX84-F1
#
_cell.length_a   1.000
_cell.length_b   1.000
_cell.length_c   1.000
_cell.angle_alpha   90.00
_cell.angle_beta   90.00
_cell.angle_gamma   90.00
#
_symmetry.space_group_name_H-M   'P 1'
#
loop_
_entity.id
_entity.type
_entity.pdbx_description
1 polymer ?
#
loop_
_entity_poly.entity_id
_entity_poly.type
_entity_poly.pdbx_seq_one_letter_code
_entity_poly.pdbx_strand_id
1 'polypeptide(L)'
;MNEMTAEQAMSLLQNVYLGTLKNESRITRKVLETVPADKCDYRPDTASRTAIELVRHIAAADNRFLETVINGVFDANPAMIPENVKTPAQIAVWYEERFAKNFDALTKLNGEQLIK
;
A
#
# COMPACT_ATOMS: atom_id res chain seq x y z
N MET A 1 16.59 12.16 23.41
CA MET A 1 16.52 11.01 22.47
C MET A 1 17.51 11.31 21.37
N ASN A 2 18.41 10.39 21.02
CA ASN A 2 19.23 10.60 19.82
C ASN A 2 18.33 10.42 18.61
N GLU A 3 18.25 11.43 17.76
CA GLU A 3 17.53 11.37 16.49
C GLU A 3 18.21 10.37 15.54
N MET A 4 17.41 9.68 14.73
CA MET A 4 17.89 8.71 13.74
C MET A 4 18.74 9.43 12.68
N THR A 5 19.94 8.93 12.39
CA THR A 5 20.80 9.51 11.35
C THR A 5 20.34 9.07 9.95
N ALA A 6 20.69 9.84 8.92
CA ALA A 6 20.43 9.50 7.52
C ALA A 6 20.99 8.11 7.13
N GLU A 7 22.16 7.75 7.64
CA GLU A 7 22.78 6.43 7.41
C GLU A 7 21.98 5.30 8.09
N GLN A 8 21.52 5.52 9.32
CA GLN A 8 20.66 4.57 10.03
C GLN A 8 19.33 4.37 9.30
N ALA A 9 18.72 5.45 8.81
CA ALA A 9 17.48 5.40 8.04
C ALA A 9 17.65 4.60 6.74
N MET A 10 18.75 4.82 6.00
CA MET A 10 19.08 4.05 4.81
C MET A 10 19.30 2.58 5.11
N SER A 11 20.04 2.26 6.19
CA SER A 11 20.27 0.87 6.60
C SER A 11 18.96 0.16 6.94
N LEU A 12 18.04 0.81 7.66
CA LEU A 12 16.72 0.26 7.95
C LEU A 12 15.92 0.01 6.69
N LEU A 13 15.84 0.99 5.79
CA LEU A 13 15.12 0.83 4.53
C LEU A 13 15.65 -0.37 3.72
N GLN A 14 16.96 -0.38 3.44
CA GLN A 14 17.58 -1.36 2.55
C GLN A 14 17.61 -2.76 3.16
N ASN A 15 17.97 -2.89 4.43
CA ASN A 15 18.27 -4.18 5.03
C ASN A 15 17.09 -4.79 5.80
N VAL A 16 16.09 -4.01 6.17
CA VAL A 16 14.96 -4.47 6.99
C VAL A 16 13.63 -4.39 6.22
N TYR A 17 13.34 -3.23 5.62
CA TYR A 17 11.99 -2.96 5.12
C TYR A 17 11.77 -3.38 3.67
N LEU A 18 12.68 -3.12 2.74
CA LEU A 18 12.44 -3.39 1.31
C LEU A 18 12.13 -4.86 1.02
N GLY A 19 12.85 -5.79 1.63
CA GLY A 19 12.59 -7.22 1.47
C GLY A 19 11.21 -7.63 1.98
N THR A 20 10.85 -7.16 3.18
CA THR A 20 9.56 -7.43 3.82
C THR A 20 8.41 -6.84 3.00
N LEU A 21 8.51 -5.55 2.62
CA LEU A 21 7.50 -4.87 1.82
C LEU A 21 7.22 -5.61 0.50
N LYS A 22 8.25 -6.08 -0.19
CA LYS A 22 8.11 -6.83 -1.44
C LYS A 22 7.40 -8.18 -1.23
N ASN A 23 7.65 -8.86 -0.12
CA ASN A 23 6.97 -10.11 0.19
C ASN A 23 5.50 -9.88 0.59
N GLU A 24 5.27 -8.93 1.49
CA GLU A 24 3.94 -8.60 1.99
C GLU A 24 3.03 -8.11 0.86
N SER A 25 3.52 -7.31 -0.08
CA SER A 25 2.67 -6.84 -1.18
C SER A 25 2.16 -7.96 -2.08
N ARG A 26 3.00 -8.97 -2.35
CA ARG A 26 2.59 -10.17 -3.08
C ARG A 26 1.50 -10.95 -2.32
N ILE A 27 1.57 -10.99 -0.99
CA ILE A 27 0.56 -11.64 -0.14
C ILE A 27 -0.73 -10.82 -0.16
N THR A 28 -0.65 -9.50 0.05
CA THR A 28 -1.79 -8.59 -0.04
C THR A 28 -2.52 -8.75 -1.37
N ARG A 29 -1.80 -8.71 -2.51
CA ARG A 29 -2.38 -8.95 -3.84
C ARG A 29 -3.18 -10.26 -3.90
N LYS A 30 -2.64 -11.35 -3.36
CA LYS A 30 -3.32 -12.67 -3.30
C LYS A 30 -4.56 -12.64 -2.43
N VAL A 31 -4.53 -11.92 -1.31
CA VAL A 31 -5.71 -11.78 -0.45
C VAL A 31 -6.79 -10.96 -1.15
N LEU A 32 -6.43 -9.87 -1.84
CA LEU A 32 -7.38 -9.04 -2.58
C LEU A 32 -8.05 -9.82 -3.71
N GLU A 33 -7.29 -10.60 -4.49
CA GLU A 33 -7.81 -11.35 -5.65
C GLU A 33 -8.65 -12.58 -5.26
N THR A 34 -8.52 -13.10 -4.04
CA THR A 34 -9.29 -14.28 -3.59
C THR A 34 -10.72 -13.95 -3.17
N VAL A 35 -11.07 -12.67 -3.01
CA VAL A 35 -12.44 -12.26 -2.71
C VAL A 35 -13.34 -12.59 -3.90
N PRO A 36 -14.40 -13.41 -3.74
CA PRO A 36 -15.28 -13.78 -4.84
C PRO A 36 -16.05 -12.57 -5.37
N ALA A 37 -16.06 -12.39 -6.69
CA ALA A 37 -16.72 -11.25 -7.33
C ALA A 37 -18.25 -11.26 -7.15
N ASP A 38 -18.85 -12.43 -6.92
CA ASP A 38 -20.27 -12.61 -6.63
C ASP A 38 -20.62 -12.43 -5.13
N LYS A 39 -19.62 -12.15 -4.28
CA LYS A 39 -19.75 -11.93 -2.83
C LYS A 39 -19.26 -10.56 -2.39
N CYS A 40 -19.18 -9.59 -3.29
CA CYS A 40 -18.71 -8.23 -3.00
C CYS A 40 -19.48 -7.51 -1.88
N ASP A 41 -20.78 -7.80 -1.72
CA ASP A 41 -21.63 -7.18 -0.68
C ASP A 41 -21.56 -7.89 0.68
N TYR A 42 -20.80 -8.99 0.78
CA TYR A 42 -20.63 -9.71 2.04
C TYR A 42 -20.06 -8.79 3.12
N ARG A 43 -20.64 -8.87 4.32
CA ARG A 43 -20.12 -8.23 5.53
C ARG A 43 -20.36 -9.17 6.71
N PRO A 44 -19.37 -9.37 7.60
CA PRO A 44 -19.52 -10.29 8.74
C PRO A 44 -20.49 -9.76 9.80
N ASP A 45 -20.63 -8.43 9.90
CA ASP A 45 -21.58 -7.74 10.76
C ASP A 45 -22.19 -6.53 10.02
N THR A 46 -23.39 -6.10 10.41
CA THR A 46 -24.08 -4.95 9.80
C THR A 46 -23.30 -3.64 9.88
N ALA A 47 -22.47 -3.44 10.91
CA ALA A 47 -21.62 -2.28 11.08
C ALA A 47 -20.30 -2.37 10.29
N SER A 48 -20.00 -3.53 9.68
CA SER A 48 -18.79 -3.72 8.88
C SER A 48 -18.94 -3.16 7.47
N ARG A 49 -17.81 -2.77 6.88
CA ARG A 49 -17.70 -2.53 5.43
C ARG A 49 -18.03 -3.80 4.65
N THR A 50 -18.56 -3.63 3.44
CA THR A 50 -18.69 -4.72 2.48
C THR A 50 -17.31 -5.23 2.05
N ALA A 51 -17.26 -6.46 1.54
CA ALA A 51 -16.01 -7.07 1.08
C ALA A 51 -15.33 -6.22 0.01
N ILE A 52 -16.09 -5.65 -0.94
CA ILE A 52 -15.51 -4.79 -1.99
C ILE A 52 -15.01 -3.45 -1.45
N GLU A 53 -15.71 -2.84 -0.50
CA GLU A 53 -15.24 -1.61 0.16
C GLU A 53 -13.95 -1.86 0.93
N LEU A 54 -13.82 -3.03 1.58
CA LEU A 54 -12.62 -3.40 2.31
C LEU A 54 -11.44 -3.67 1.37
N VAL A 55 -11.65 -4.39 0.28
CA VAL A 55 -10.63 -4.64 -0.76
C VAL A 55 -10.12 -3.32 -1.34
N ARG A 56 -11.02 -2.40 -1.71
CA ARG A 56 -10.65 -1.06 -2.21
C ARG A 56 -9.88 -0.27 -1.15
N HIS A 57 -10.33 -0.32 0.11
CA HIS A 57 -9.68 0.41 1.20
C HIS A 57 -8.25 -0.09 1.46
N ILE A 58 -8.03 -1.40 1.58
CA ILE A 58 -6.70 -1.99 1.83
C ILE A 58 -5.74 -1.63 0.69
N ALA A 59 -6.15 -1.85 -0.55
CA ALA A 59 -5.31 -1.56 -1.72
C ALA A 59 -4.88 -0.07 -1.80
N ALA A 60 -5.82 0.84 -1.52
CA ALA A 60 -5.54 2.28 -1.52
C ALA A 60 -4.69 2.71 -0.31
N ALA A 61 -5.00 2.21 0.88
CA ALA A 61 -4.32 2.61 2.11
C ALA A 61 -2.85 2.18 2.11
N ASP A 62 -2.55 0.96 1.69
CA ASP A 62 -1.18 0.44 1.64
C ASP A 62 -0.29 1.31 0.72
N ASN A 63 -0.78 1.64 -0.47
CA ASN A 63 -0.08 2.55 -1.38
C ASN A 63 0.04 3.97 -0.83
N ARG A 64 -0.99 4.49 -0.17
CA ARG A 64 -0.98 5.84 0.43
C ARG A 64 0.12 5.99 1.48
N PHE A 65 0.35 4.97 2.31
CA PHE A 65 1.40 5.03 3.32
C PHE A 65 2.80 5.03 2.68
N LEU A 66 3.01 4.26 1.61
CA LEU A 66 4.26 4.34 0.84
C LEU A 66 4.45 5.72 0.23
N GLU A 67 3.41 6.26 -0.40
CA GLU A 67 3.44 7.60 -1.02
C GLU A 67 3.68 8.70 0.02
N THR A 68 3.18 8.54 1.24
CA THR A 68 3.45 9.47 2.35
C THR A 68 4.95 9.55 2.65
N VAL A 69 5.63 8.40 2.73
CA VAL A 69 7.08 8.33 2.97
C VAL A 69 7.84 8.89 1.76
N ILE A 70 7.46 8.51 0.54
CA ILE A 70 8.12 8.95 -0.70
C ILE A 70 8.05 10.47 -0.86
N ASN A 71 6.89 11.06 -0.56
CA ASN A 71 6.64 12.48 -0.74
C ASN A 71 7.00 13.32 0.49
N GLY A 72 7.26 12.68 1.65
CA GLY A 72 7.49 13.36 2.93
C GLY A 72 6.27 14.14 3.44
N VAL A 73 5.07 13.78 3.00
CA VAL A 73 3.83 14.46 3.39
C VAL A 73 2.66 13.48 3.44
N PHE A 74 1.88 13.54 4.52
CA PHE A 74 0.65 12.76 4.62
C PHE A 74 -0.49 13.49 3.90
N ASP A 75 -0.77 13.06 2.66
CA ASP A 75 -1.91 13.58 1.91
C ASP A 75 -3.21 12.95 2.44
N ALA A 76 -4.15 13.79 2.86
CA ALA A 76 -5.49 13.42 3.32
C ALA A 76 -6.37 12.84 2.19
N ASN A 77 -6.04 13.17 0.93
CA ASN A 77 -6.82 12.90 -0.28
C ASN A 77 -6.09 11.89 -1.18
N PRO A 78 -6.10 10.59 -0.83
CA PRO A 78 -5.33 9.59 -1.57
C PRO A 78 -5.78 9.47 -3.02
N ALA A 79 -4.85 9.06 -3.89
CA ALA A 79 -5.17 8.62 -5.24
C ALA A 79 -6.24 7.51 -5.16
N MET A 80 -7.44 7.85 -5.61
CA MET A 80 -8.58 6.96 -5.56
C MET A 80 -8.42 5.87 -6.64
N ILE A 81 -8.72 4.63 -6.26
CA ILE A 81 -8.89 3.55 -7.22
C ILE A 81 -10.01 3.97 -8.20
N PRO A 82 -9.73 4.10 -9.51
CA PRO A 82 -10.70 4.61 -10.47
C PRO A 82 -12.04 3.87 -10.42
N GLU A 83 -13.16 4.59 -10.59
CA GLU A 83 -14.51 3.99 -10.45
C GLU A 83 -14.86 2.92 -11.49
N ASN A 84 -14.11 2.86 -12.59
CA ASN A 84 -14.23 1.79 -13.57
C ASN A 84 -13.57 0.47 -13.13
N VAL A 85 -12.79 0.46 -12.04
CA VAL A 85 -12.18 -0.72 -11.42
C VAL A 85 -13.17 -1.28 -10.40
N LYS A 86 -13.93 -2.32 -10.78
CA LYS A 86 -15.13 -2.76 -10.03
C LYS A 86 -14.97 -4.09 -9.32
N THR A 87 -14.14 -4.98 -9.83
CA THR A 87 -14.00 -6.35 -9.29
C THR A 87 -12.77 -6.47 -8.39
N PRO A 88 -12.77 -7.41 -7.41
CA PRO A 88 -11.61 -7.65 -6.57
C PRO A 88 -10.33 -7.95 -7.37
N ALA A 89 -10.44 -8.72 -8.44
CA ALA A 89 -9.32 -9.01 -9.34
C ALA A 89 -8.76 -7.75 -10.03
N GLN A 90 -9.63 -6.86 -10.54
CA GLN A 90 -9.20 -5.58 -11.13
C GLN A 90 -8.52 -4.68 -10.08
N ILE A 91 -9.01 -4.68 -8.84
CA ILE A 91 -8.40 -3.92 -7.74
C ILE A 91 -7.02 -4.49 -7.38
N ALA A 92 -6.87 -5.82 -7.37
CA ALA A 92 -5.58 -6.47 -7.12
C ALA A 92 -4.54 -6.12 -8.20
N VAL A 93 -4.95 -6.03 -9.47
CA VAL A 93 -4.09 -5.57 -10.58
C VAL A 93 -3.69 -4.11 -10.39
N TRP A 94 -4.65 -3.23 -10.11
CA TRP A 94 -4.36 -1.81 -9.82
C TRP A 94 -3.38 -1.66 -8.65
N TYR A 95 -3.59 -2.44 -7.59
CA TYR A 95 -2.72 -2.46 -6.41
C TYR A 95 -1.29 -2.83 -6.77
N GLU A 96 -1.10 -3.92 -7.51
CA GLU A 96 0.22 -4.41 -7.92
C GLU A 96 0.97 -3.38 -8.78
N GLU A 97 0.29 -2.78 -9.76
CA GLU A 97 0.88 -1.76 -10.64
C GLU A 97 1.28 -0.50 -9.86
N ARG A 98 0.43 -0.06 -8.93
CA ARG A 98 0.70 1.12 -8.10
C ARG A 98 1.82 0.84 -7.10
N PHE A 99 1.80 -0.32 -6.45
CA PHE A 99 2.83 -0.75 -5.52
C PHE A 99 4.18 -0.86 -6.21
N ALA A 100 4.26 -1.43 -7.41
CA ALA A 100 5.51 -1.54 -8.15
C ALA A 100 6.15 -0.17 -8.43
N LYS A 101 5.33 0.83 -8.80
CA LYS A 101 5.79 2.21 -9.00
C LYS A 101 6.29 2.83 -7.70
N ASN A 102 5.53 2.67 -6.61
CA ASN A 102 5.89 3.22 -5.31
C ASN A 102 7.13 2.53 -4.74
N PHE A 103 7.28 1.22 -4.90
CA PHE A 103 8.44 0.46 -4.48
C PHE A 103 9.70 0.92 -5.21
N ASP A 104 9.65 1.08 -6.53
CA ASP A 104 10.76 1.63 -7.32
C ASP A 104 11.16 3.03 -6.85
N ALA A 105 10.20 3.91 -6.60
CA ALA A 105 10.47 5.24 -6.04
C ALA A 105 11.11 5.17 -4.64
N LEU A 106 10.62 4.29 -3.77
CA LEU A 106 11.16 4.08 -2.43
C LEU A 106 12.63 3.64 -2.47
N THR A 107 13.00 2.77 -3.42
CA THR A 107 14.40 2.32 -3.56
C THR A 107 15.38 3.43 -3.95
N LYS A 108 14.87 4.55 -4.47
CA LYS A 108 15.66 5.70 -4.94
C LYS A 108 15.76 6.83 -3.92
N LEU A 109 15.10 6.71 -2.78
CA LEU A 109 15.20 7.70 -1.70
C LEU A 109 16.60 7.72 -1.10
N ASN A 110 17.02 8.90 -0.64
CA ASN A 110 18.22 9.06 0.16
C ASN A 110 17.88 9.26 1.65
N GLY A 111 18.88 9.11 2.52
CA GLY A 111 18.68 9.16 3.97
C GLY A 111 18.13 10.48 4.49
N GLU A 112 18.48 11.60 3.87
CA GLU A 112 17.95 12.93 4.24
C GLU A 112 16.45 13.06 3.96
N GLN A 113 15.92 12.31 3.00
CA GLN A 113 14.48 12.25 2.73
C GLN A 113 13.75 11.36 3.74
N LEU A 114 14.42 10.34 4.28
CA LEU A 114 13.83 9.35 5.19
C LEU A 114 13.74 9.81 6.65
N ILE A 115 14.45 10.88 7.02
CA ILE A 115 14.44 11.46 8.37
C ILE A 115 13.50 12.67 8.50
N LYS A 116 12.71 12.97 7.46
CA LYS A 116 11.77 14.10 7.42
C LYS A 116 10.37 13.71 7.84
#